data_AF-A0A4R4T6K3-F1
#
_entry.id   AF-A0A4R4T6K3-F1
#
_cell.length_a   1.000
_cell.length_b   1.000
_cell.length_c   1.000
_cell.angle_alpha   90.00
_cell.angle_beta   90.00
_cell.angle_gamma   90.00
#
_symmetry.space_group_name_H-M   'P 1'
#
loop_
_entity.id
_entity.type
_entity.pdbx_description
1 polymer ?
#
loop_
_entity_poly.entity_id
_entity_poly.type
_entity_poly.pdbx_seq_one_letter_code
_entity_poly.pdbx_strand_id
1 'polypeptide(L)'
;MTPKKRKKDAGPLAEYRGKRDAERTPEPVPGGDAVPRGDDDTFVVQEHHARSLHWDLRLERDGVLVSWAVPKGLPWSPDTDHLAVHTEDHPLEYATFEGEIPRGEYGAGKMIIWDRGTYETEKWSEREVKVVIHGSRVSGRYVLFRTRGKNWMIHRMDPPADPDAEPLPESLLPMRPESRARLPRDQDAWGFEFAWGGRRMPAYVEGGRTRFTDDRGRAVDGPGGLGSRLGASLGARPALLDGELATVGGREIYMVYDVLHLDGRPLLDTPYRDRREALDDLGLSGPVWQTAPWFPGDGDAVREAAEEQGLPGIVAKRLDSPYEPGEESGAWRFLPSR
;
A
#
# COMPACT_ATOMS: atom_id res chain seq x y z
N MET A 1 57.96 21.56 6.69
CA MET A 1 56.52 21.42 7.01
C MET A 1 55.73 21.83 5.78
N THR A 2 55.25 20.86 5.01
CA THR A 2 54.41 21.11 3.83
C THR A 2 52.99 21.35 4.32
N PRO A 3 52.32 22.47 3.96
CA PRO A 3 50.96 22.72 4.40
C PRO A 3 50.04 21.67 3.77
N LYS A 4 49.32 20.92 4.63
CA LYS A 4 48.21 20.05 4.21
C LYS A 4 47.18 20.94 3.50
N LYS A 5 46.99 20.71 2.19
CA LYS A 5 45.83 21.23 1.45
C LYS A 5 44.56 20.88 2.23
N ARG A 6 43.82 21.89 2.68
CA ARG A 6 42.42 21.72 3.12
C ARG A 6 41.66 21.07 1.97
N LYS A 7 40.98 19.94 2.22
CA LYS A 7 39.97 19.42 1.29
C LYS A 7 38.97 20.56 1.07
N LYS A 8 38.75 20.92 -0.20
CA LYS A 8 37.66 21.80 -0.61
C LYS A 8 36.38 21.18 -0.06
N ASP A 9 35.58 21.92 0.72
CA ASP A 9 34.25 21.45 1.14
C ASP A 9 33.47 21.14 -0.13
N ALA A 10 33.30 19.85 -0.40
CA ALA A 10 32.50 19.40 -1.53
C ALA A 10 31.05 19.73 -1.14
N GLY A 11 30.36 20.55 -1.94
CA GLY A 11 29.03 21.07 -1.61
C GLY A 11 28.00 19.98 -1.28
N PRO A 12 26.78 20.33 -0.84
CA PRO A 12 25.81 19.37 -0.28
C PRO A 12 25.45 18.21 -1.24
N LEU A 13 25.51 18.44 -2.57
CA LEU A 13 25.23 17.41 -3.59
C LEU A 13 26.45 16.55 -3.98
N ALA A 14 27.59 16.69 -3.31
CA ALA A 14 28.82 15.99 -3.70
C ALA A 14 28.70 14.46 -3.59
N GLU A 15 28.05 13.96 -2.54
CA GLU A 15 27.80 12.51 -2.39
C GLU A 15 26.84 12.00 -3.46
N TYR A 16 25.76 12.73 -3.72
CA TYR A 16 24.80 12.40 -4.78
C TYR A 16 25.45 12.31 -6.15
N ARG A 17 26.20 13.33 -6.56
CA ARG A 17 26.92 13.35 -7.84
C ARG A 17 27.94 12.23 -7.93
N GLY A 18 28.64 11.93 -6.83
CA GLY A 18 29.63 10.84 -6.79
C GLY A 18 29.02 9.44 -7.00
N LYS A 19 27.71 9.30 -6.81
CA LYS A 19 26.97 8.04 -7.01
C LYS A 19 26.30 7.92 -8.38
N ARG A 20 26.30 8.98 -9.20
CA ARG A 20 25.58 9.02 -10.49
C ARG A 20 26.51 9.21 -11.67
N ASP A 21 26.17 8.55 -12.77
CA ASP A 21 26.76 8.78 -14.08
C ASP A 21 25.69 9.38 -15.00
N ALA A 22 25.81 10.68 -15.29
CA ALA A 22 24.82 11.46 -16.04
C ALA A 22 24.60 10.94 -17.49
N GLU A 23 25.50 10.11 -18.02
CA GLU A 23 25.32 9.47 -19.34
C GLU A 23 24.51 8.17 -19.25
N ARG A 24 24.38 7.60 -18.05
CA ARG A 24 23.81 6.26 -17.83
C ARG A 24 22.52 6.27 -17.02
N THR A 25 22.27 7.33 -16.25
CA THR A 25 21.02 7.49 -15.50
C THR A 25 20.13 8.60 -16.09
N PRO A 26 18.80 8.41 -16.13
CA PRO A 26 17.85 9.49 -16.44
C PRO A 26 17.65 10.47 -15.27
N GLU A 27 18.25 10.21 -14.11
CA GLU A 27 18.13 11.09 -12.93
C GLU A 27 18.75 12.48 -13.19
N PRO A 28 18.22 13.55 -12.59
CA PRO A 28 18.80 14.89 -12.74
C PRO A 28 20.15 14.98 -12.04
N VAL A 29 21.20 15.36 -12.80
CA VAL A 29 22.55 15.56 -12.27
C VAL A 29 22.99 17.00 -12.57
N PRO A 30 22.60 17.99 -11.74
CA PRO A 30 22.93 19.38 -12.01
C PRO A 30 24.44 19.61 -11.89
N GLY A 31 24.99 20.40 -12.82
CA GLY A 31 26.39 20.83 -12.81
C GLY A 31 26.65 21.98 -11.81
N GLY A 32 27.90 22.09 -11.34
CA GLY A 32 28.37 23.21 -10.50
C GLY A 32 28.07 23.07 -9.00
N ASP A 33 28.85 23.71 -8.12
CA ASP A 33 28.74 23.50 -6.65
C ASP A 33 27.59 24.28 -5.99
N ALA A 34 26.99 25.24 -6.70
CA ALA A 34 25.90 26.05 -6.18
C ALA A 34 24.58 25.25 -6.18
N VAL A 35 23.82 25.37 -5.10
CA VAL A 35 22.44 24.87 -5.01
C VAL A 35 21.46 26.02 -5.22
N PRO A 36 20.30 25.76 -5.83
CA PRO A 36 19.25 26.77 -5.97
C PRO A 36 18.76 27.23 -4.58
N ARG A 37 18.21 28.44 -4.51
CA ARG A 37 17.43 28.87 -3.35
C ARG A 37 15.97 28.49 -3.61
N GLY A 38 15.35 27.77 -2.69
CA GLY A 38 13.91 27.58 -2.67
C GLY A 38 13.30 28.13 -1.38
N ASP A 39 12.07 27.70 -1.10
CA ASP A 39 11.22 28.22 -0.03
C ASP A 39 11.23 27.32 1.22
N ASP A 40 11.98 26.21 1.19
CA ASP A 40 12.13 25.26 2.31
C ASP A 40 10.79 24.62 2.74
N ASP A 41 9.85 24.47 1.81
CA ASP A 41 8.49 24.01 2.05
C ASP A 41 8.05 22.87 1.13
N THR A 42 8.81 22.50 0.08
CA THR A 42 8.42 21.37 -0.79
C THR A 42 8.66 20.03 -0.12
N PHE A 43 7.72 19.09 -0.22
CA PHE A 43 7.99 17.67 0.01
C PHE A 43 7.61 16.82 -1.19
N VAL A 44 8.28 15.68 -1.32
CA VAL A 44 7.86 14.59 -2.19
C VAL A 44 8.02 13.26 -1.47
N VAL A 45 7.10 12.34 -1.74
CA VAL A 45 7.23 10.92 -1.41
C VAL A 45 7.27 10.15 -2.72
N GLN A 46 8.39 9.47 -2.98
CA GLN A 46 8.55 8.62 -4.18
C GLN A 46 8.49 7.15 -3.80
N GLU A 47 7.70 6.37 -4.53
CA GLU A 47 7.69 4.91 -4.44
C GLU A 47 8.84 4.35 -5.30
N HIS A 48 9.74 3.59 -4.67
CA HIS A 48 10.96 3.08 -5.31
C HIS A 48 10.97 1.54 -5.35
N HIS A 49 10.79 1.00 -6.55
CA HIS A 49 10.88 -0.43 -6.87
C HIS A 49 12.33 -0.81 -7.15
N ALA A 50 13.19 -0.67 -6.14
CA ALA A 50 14.58 -1.11 -6.20
C ALA A 50 14.67 -2.63 -5.94
N ARG A 51 15.79 -3.10 -5.35
CA ARG A 51 15.89 -4.50 -4.86
C ARG A 51 14.76 -4.88 -3.89
N SER A 52 14.25 -3.89 -3.16
CA SER A 52 13.08 -3.97 -2.30
C SER A 52 12.26 -2.69 -2.44
N LEU A 53 10.94 -2.82 -2.39
CA LEU A 53 10.04 -1.69 -2.34
C LEU A 53 10.25 -0.86 -1.07
N HIS A 54 10.29 0.46 -1.23
CA HIS A 54 10.29 1.44 -0.16
C HIS A 54 9.79 2.79 -0.67
N TRP A 55 9.56 3.74 0.25
CA TRP A 55 9.17 5.10 -0.08
C TRP A 55 10.27 6.06 0.33
N ASP A 56 10.75 6.89 -0.59
CA ASP A 56 11.67 7.97 -0.28
C ASP A 56 10.89 9.21 0.14
N LEU A 57 10.96 9.58 1.42
CA LEU A 57 10.51 10.88 1.91
C LEU A 57 11.62 11.90 1.69
N ARG A 58 11.28 12.99 1.01
CA ARG A 58 12.21 14.07 0.70
C ARG A 58 11.61 15.40 1.09
N LEU A 59 12.38 16.18 1.84
CA LEU A 59 11.99 17.50 2.31
C LEU A 59 12.99 18.51 1.78
N GLU A 60 12.51 19.54 1.08
CA GLU A 60 13.33 20.66 0.65
C GLU A 60 13.90 21.39 1.86
N ARG A 61 15.21 21.54 1.92
CA ARG A 61 15.92 22.32 2.93
C ARG A 61 17.22 22.87 2.36
N ASP A 62 17.48 24.15 2.56
CA ASP A 62 18.74 24.82 2.23
C ASP A 62 19.18 24.56 0.78
N GLY A 63 18.22 24.49 -0.15
CA GLY A 63 18.46 24.31 -1.58
C GLY A 63 18.67 22.86 -2.05
N VAL A 64 18.45 21.87 -1.18
CA VAL A 64 18.49 20.44 -1.53
C VAL A 64 17.27 19.71 -0.99
N LEU A 65 17.07 18.48 -1.43
CA LEU A 65 16.11 17.54 -0.87
C LEU A 65 16.80 16.63 0.15
N VAL A 66 16.61 16.93 1.43
CA VAL A 66 17.06 16.06 2.52
C VAL A 66 16.17 14.83 2.55
N SER A 67 16.79 13.65 2.50
CA SER A 67 16.12 12.44 2.02
C SER A 67 16.25 11.26 2.98
N TRP A 68 15.15 10.53 3.12
CA TRP A 68 15.08 9.29 3.89
C TRP A 68 14.35 8.20 3.10
N ALA A 69 14.96 7.04 2.98
CA ALA A 69 14.27 5.82 2.56
C ALA A 69 13.46 5.26 3.74
N VAL A 70 12.15 5.08 3.55
CA VAL A 70 11.18 4.62 4.56
C VAL A 70 10.57 3.29 4.08
N PRO A 71 11.10 2.12 4.51
CA PRO A 71 10.72 0.81 3.96
C PRO A 71 9.29 0.34 4.25
N LYS A 72 8.55 1.07 5.09
CA LYS A 72 7.14 0.80 5.42
C LYS A 72 6.24 2.00 5.07
N GLY A 73 6.73 2.95 4.28
CA GLY A 73 6.01 4.21 4.04
C GLY A 73 5.92 5.08 5.29
N LEU A 74 5.27 6.24 5.19
CA LEU A 74 5.03 7.08 6.36
C LEU A 74 4.00 6.40 7.28
N PRO A 75 4.17 6.43 8.61
CA PRO A 75 3.23 5.84 9.54
C PRO A 75 1.87 6.52 9.41
N TRP A 76 0.82 5.71 9.33
CA TRP A 76 -0.54 6.21 9.18
C TRP A 76 -1.14 6.65 10.54
N SER A 77 -0.80 5.95 11.63
CA SER A 77 -1.23 6.24 13.01
C SER A 77 -0.03 6.54 13.93
N PRO A 78 -0.26 7.14 15.12
CA PRO A 78 0.79 7.39 16.10
C PRO A 78 1.25 6.14 16.87
N ASP A 79 0.60 4.99 16.70
CA ASP A 79 0.89 3.79 17.50
C ASP A 79 2.13 3.03 17.03
N THR A 80 2.64 3.37 15.85
CA THR A 80 3.77 2.68 15.24
C THR A 80 4.83 3.63 14.70
N ASP A 81 6.09 3.30 14.98
CA ASP A 81 7.24 3.98 14.41
C ASP A 81 7.76 3.20 13.20
N HIS A 82 8.06 3.91 12.12
CA HIS A 82 8.67 3.32 10.93
C HIS A 82 10.16 3.64 10.85
N LEU A 83 10.96 2.68 10.40
CA LEU A 83 12.39 2.91 10.12
C LEU A 83 12.52 3.94 8.99
N ALA A 84 13.38 4.93 9.20
CA ALA A 84 13.79 5.88 8.18
C ALA A 84 15.33 5.82 8.04
N VAL A 85 15.82 5.59 6.82
CA VAL A 85 17.25 5.50 6.54
C VAL A 85 17.65 6.77 5.80
N HIS A 86 18.41 7.64 6.46
CA HIS A 86 18.91 8.86 5.83
C HIS A 86 19.83 8.51 4.65
N THR A 87 19.52 9.03 3.47
CA THR A 87 20.28 8.86 2.24
C THR A 87 21.06 10.15 1.92
N GLU A 88 21.76 10.20 0.80
CA GLU A 88 22.36 11.45 0.32
C GLU A 88 21.30 12.52 0.04
N ASP A 89 21.68 13.79 0.12
CA ASP A 89 20.80 14.89 -0.30
C ASP A 89 20.65 14.89 -1.82
N HIS A 90 19.43 15.13 -2.30
CA HIS A 90 19.12 15.12 -3.74
C HIS A 90 18.94 16.55 -4.26
N PRO A 91 19.16 16.81 -5.55
CA PRO A 91 18.89 18.12 -6.14
C PRO A 91 17.39 18.41 -6.15
N LEU A 92 17.00 19.70 -6.10
CA LEU A 92 15.57 20.07 -6.12
C LEU A 92 14.84 19.57 -7.38
N GLU A 93 15.52 19.48 -8.53
CA GLU A 93 14.91 18.93 -9.76
C GLU A 93 14.44 17.47 -9.60
N TYR A 94 15.01 16.74 -8.62
CA TYR A 94 14.62 15.37 -8.30
C TYR A 94 13.20 15.27 -7.73
N ALA A 95 12.64 16.37 -7.19
CA ALA A 95 11.29 16.40 -6.63
C ALA A 95 10.21 16.04 -7.66
N THR A 96 10.50 16.27 -8.94
CA THR A 96 9.59 15.98 -10.06
C THR A 96 10.01 14.76 -10.88
N PHE A 97 11.05 14.04 -10.47
CA PHE A 97 11.56 12.89 -11.22
C PHE A 97 10.66 11.65 -11.06
N GLU A 98 10.31 11.06 -12.20
CA GLU A 98 9.71 9.73 -12.33
C GLU A 98 10.40 9.01 -13.49
N GLY A 99 10.63 7.71 -13.36
CA GLY A 99 11.33 6.95 -14.41
C GLY A 99 11.85 5.59 -13.96
N GLU A 100 12.56 4.92 -14.85
CA GLU A 100 13.25 3.67 -14.56
C GLU A 100 14.76 3.91 -14.55
N ILE A 101 15.38 3.75 -13.37
CA ILE A 101 16.83 3.85 -13.20
C ILE A 101 17.45 2.52 -13.70
N PRO A 102 18.34 2.54 -14.71
CA PRO A 102 18.83 1.32 -15.35
C PRO A 102 19.52 0.36 -14.40
N ARG A 103 19.38 -0.94 -14.68
CA ARG A 103 20.06 -1.99 -13.91
C ARG A 103 21.57 -1.78 -13.91
N GLY A 104 22.17 -1.83 -12.72
CA GLY A 104 23.61 -1.63 -12.51
C GLY A 104 23.96 -0.22 -12.04
N GLU A 105 23.05 0.75 -12.20
CA GLU A 105 23.18 2.07 -11.60
C GLU A 105 22.83 2.05 -10.10
N TYR A 106 23.36 3.03 -9.37
CA TYR A 106 22.97 3.23 -7.97
C TYR A 106 21.50 3.60 -7.89
N GLY A 107 20.73 2.90 -7.05
CA GLY A 107 19.28 3.11 -6.98
C GLY A 107 18.51 2.51 -8.16
N ALA A 108 19.09 1.58 -8.93
CA ALA A 108 18.38 0.88 -10.01
C ALA A 108 16.98 0.38 -9.60
N GLY A 109 15.98 0.67 -10.42
CA GLY A 109 14.58 0.39 -10.12
C GLY A 109 13.63 1.45 -10.70
N LYS A 110 12.34 1.15 -10.67
CA LYS A 110 11.29 2.10 -11.08
C LYS A 110 10.98 3.07 -9.95
N MET A 111 10.94 4.37 -10.26
CA MET A 111 10.52 5.44 -9.35
C MET A 111 9.24 6.10 -9.85
N ILE A 112 8.28 6.25 -8.94
CA ILE A 112 6.97 6.86 -9.18
C ILE A 112 6.73 7.89 -8.08
N ILE A 113 6.19 9.07 -8.39
CA ILE A 113 5.77 10.03 -7.37
C ILE A 113 4.50 9.48 -6.72
N TRP A 114 4.60 9.09 -5.46
CA TRP A 114 3.49 8.57 -4.69
C TRP A 114 2.65 9.71 -4.12
N ASP A 115 3.28 10.75 -3.57
CA ASP A 115 2.62 11.98 -3.14
C ASP A 115 3.58 13.16 -3.22
N ARG A 116 3.04 14.39 -3.24
CA ARG A 116 3.80 15.64 -3.24
C ARG A 116 2.95 16.76 -2.67
N GLY A 117 3.60 17.81 -2.21
CA GLY A 117 2.91 18.99 -1.72
C GLY A 117 3.84 19.89 -0.94
N THR A 118 3.29 20.55 0.08
CA THR A 118 4.06 21.45 0.96
C THR A 118 4.20 20.87 2.35
N TYR A 119 5.16 21.37 3.12
CA TYR A 119 5.33 21.07 4.52
C TYR A 119 5.70 22.33 5.30
N GLU A 120 5.31 22.37 6.58
CA GLU A 120 5.72 23.40 7.52
C GLU A 120 6.77 22.84 8.48
N THR A 121 7.74 23.65 8.86
CA THR A 121 8.79 23.24 9.79
C THR A 121 8.45 23.65 11.22
N GLU A 122 8.25 22.68 12.10
CA GLU A 122 8.12 22.93 13.54
C GLU A 122 9.49 22.90 14.24
N LYS A 123 10.39 22.02 13.78
CA LYS A 123 11.76 21.90 14.32
C LYS A 123 12.69 21.28 13.29
N TRP A 124 13.91 21.80 13.17
CA TRP A 124 14.95 21.18 12.35
C TRP A 124 16.29 21.14 13.09
N SER A 125 16.86 19.95 13.25
CA SER A 125 18.15 19.74 13.91
C SER A 125 18.80 18.45 13.41
N GLU A 126 20.11 18.27 13.68
CA GLU A 126 20.85 17.07 13.26
C GLU A 126 20.35 15.74 13.86
N ARG A 127 19.46 15.81 14.86
CA ARG A 127 18.93 14.64 15.59
C ARG A 127 17.42 14.47 15.47
N GLU A 128 16.71 15.52 15.07
CA GLU A 128 15.26 15.57 15.10
C GLU A 128 14.76 16.60 14.09
N VAL A 129 13.81 16.19 13.23
CA VAL A 129 13.11 17.01 12.26
C VAL A 129 11.61 16.83 12.49
N LYS A 130 10.90 17.91 12.84
CA LYS A 130 9.45 17.93 13.04
C LYS A 130 8.80 18.80 11.99
N VAL A 131 7.84 18.23 11.29
CA VAL A 131 7.16 18.87 10.16
C VAL A 131 5.67 18.59 10.17
N VAL A 132 4.90 19.51 9.61
CA VAL A 132 3.51 19.27 9.23
C VAL A 132 3.49 19.07 7.72
N ILE A 133 3.05 17.91 7.24
CA ILE A 133 3.00 17.58 5.81
C ILE A 133 1.58 17.83 5.29
N HIS A 134 1.48 18.50 4.14
CA HIS A 134 0.24 18.84 3.45
C HIS A 134 0.23 18.24 2.04
N GLY A 135 -0.12 16.96 1.96
CA GLY A 135 -0.19 16.19 0.71
C GLY A 135 -1.60 15.79 0.30
N SER A 136 -1.70 15.13 -0.85
CA SER A 136 -2.95 14.57 -1.36
C SER A 136 -3.25 13.17 -0.82
N ARG A 137 -2.22 12.43 -0.39
CA ARG A 137 -2.32 11.07 0.16
C ARG A 137 -1.79 10.98 1.58
N VAL A 138 -0.78 11.78 1.93
CA VAL A 138 -0.26 11.90 3.29
C VAL A 138 -0.43 13.32 3.79
N SER A 139 -1.07 13.45 4.94
CA SER A 139 -1.23 14.71 5.65
C SER A 139 -1.18 14.47 7.14
N GLY A 140 -0.48 15.34 7.88
CA GLY A 140 -0.36 15.23 9.33
C GLY A 140 0.98 15.70 9.87
N ARG A 141 1.14 15.60 11.18
CA ARG A 141 2.35 16.02 11.91
C ARG A 141 3.28 14.83 12.07
N TYR A 142 4.53 14.99 11.63
CA TYR A 142 5.53 13.93 11.65
C TYR A 142 6.81 14.37 12.35
N VAL A 143 7.45 13.44 13.04
CA VAL A 143 8.80 13.60 13.58
C VAL A 143 9.72 12.51 13.05
N LEU A 144 10.81 12.92 12.42
CA LEU A 144 11.98 12.10 12.15
C LEU A 144 12.96 12.28 13.30
N PHE A 145 13.42 11.21 13.93
CA PHE A 145 14.39 11.28 15.02
C PHE A 145 15.46 10.19 14.94
N ARG A 146 16.70 10.54 15.31
CA ARG A 146 17.83 9.59 15.32
C ARG A 146 17.73 8.63 16.47
N THR A 147 17.85 7.35 16.16
CA THR A 147 18.09 6.29 17.15
C THR A 147 19.60 6.03 17.27
N ARG A 148 20.01 4.87 17.81
CA ARG A 148 21.44 4.54 17.96
C ARG A 148 22.12 4.42 16.59
N GLY A 149 23.22 5.16 16.41
CA GLY A 149 24.03 5.11 15.20
C GLY A 149 23.55 6.04 14.08
N LYS A 150 23.38 5.48 12.87
CA LYS A 150 22.96 6.21 11.67
C LYS A 150 21.45 6.07 11.35
N ASN A 151 20.74 5.24 12.11
CA ASN A 151 19.33 4.96 11.85
C ASN A 151 18.45 6.10 12.35
N TRP A 152 17.44 6.44 11.56
CA TRP A 152 16.34 7.31 11.96
C TRP A 152 15.06 6.50 12.09
N MET A 153 14.11 7.03 12.83
CA MET A 153 12.73 6.58 12.83
C MET A 153 11.86 7.77 12.42
N ILE A 154 10.72 7.49 11.81
CA ILE A 154 9.64 8.45 11.59
C ILE A 154 8.44 8.01 12.42
N HIS A 155 7.80 8.98 13.07
CA HIS A 155 6.63 8.81 13.90
C HIS A 155 5.58 9.85 13.51
N ARG A 156 4.32 9.43 13.41
CA ARG A 156 3.20 10.35 13.27
C ARG A 156 2.82 10.87 14.66
N MET A 157 2.78 12.18 14.84
CA MET A 157 2.54 12.82 16.14
C MET A 157 1.07 13.07 16.43
N ASP A 158 0.25 13.24 15.40
CA ASP A 158 -1.18 13.45 15.51
C ASP A 158 -1.97 12.17 15.15
N PRO A 159 -3.23 12.06 15.59
CA PRO A 159 -4.14 11.07 15.05
C PRO A 159 -4.26 11.20 13.51
N PRO A 160 -4.75 10.15 12.83
CA PRO A 160 -5.17 10.26 11.44
C PRO A 160 -6.08 11.49 11.20
N ALA A 161 -6.02 12.05 9.99
CA ALA A 161 -6.79 13.25 9.65
C ALA A 161 -8.31 13.07 9.80
N ASP A 162 -8.77 11.84 9.64
CA ASP A 162 -10.14 11.44 9.98
C ASP A 162 -10.21 11.08 11.47
N PRO A 163 -10.98 11.83 12.29
CA PRO A 163 -11.09 11.56 13.72
C PRO A 163 -11.80 10.24 14.04
N ASP A 164 -12.56 9.70 13.09
CA ASP A 164 -13.27 8.42 13.22
C ASP A 164 -12.45 7.25 12.68
N ALA A 165 -11.17 7.49 12.36
CA ALA A 165 -10.31 6.45 11.83
C ALA A 165 -9.87 5.45 12.91
N GLU A 166 -10.06 4.17 12.62
CA GLU A 166 -9.65 3.03 13.40
C GLU A 166 -8.43 2.34 12.77
N PRO A 167 -7.51 1.77 13.58
CA PRO A 167 -6.44 0.93 13.07
C PRO A 167 -6.98 -0.40 12.53
N LEU A 168 -6.21 -1.06 11.67
CA LEU A 168 -6.56 -2.41 11.23
C LEU A 168 -6.63 -3.36 12.44
N PRO A 169 -7.64 -4.25 12.51
CA PRO A 169 -7.70 -5.25 13.57
C PRO A 169 -6.52 -6.22 13.44
N GLU A 170 -6.02 -6.73 14.57
CA GLU A 170 -4.95 -7.74 14.57
C GLU A 170 -5.37 -9.01 13.83
N SER A 171 -6.63 -9.42 14.02
CA SER A 171 -7.22 -10.56 13.34
C SER A 171 -8.73 -10.43 13.29
N LEU A 172 -9.32 -10.95 12.23
CA LEU A 172 -10.74 -11.00 11.97
C LEU A 172 -11.08 -12.38 11.42
N LEU A 173 -12.03 -13.07 12.06
CA LEU A 173 -12.50 -14.36 11.58
C LEU A 173 -13.44 -14.15 10.39
N PRO A 174 -13.24 -14.85 9.26
CA PRO A 174 -14.07 -14.59 8.10
C PRO A 174 -15.51 -15.08 8.27
N MET A 175 -16.48 -14.31 7.75
CA MET A 175 -17.90 -14.67 7.67
C MET A 175 -18.09 -15.89 6.76
N ARG A 176 -18.92 -16.86 7.16
CA ARG A 176 -19.15 -18.10 6.42
C ARG A 176 -20.55 -18.15 5.80
N PRO A 177 -20.67 -18.68 4.57
CA PRO A 177 -21.98 -18.90 3.97
C PRO A 177 -22.66 -20.12 4.58
N GLU A 178 -23.98 -20.07 4.69
CA GLU A 178 -24.78 -21.29 4.88
C GLU A 178 -24.88 -22.08 3.56
N SER A 179 -24.83 -23.40 3.62
CA SER A 179 -25.06 -24.24 2.43
C SER A 179 -26.55 -24.29 2.08
N ARG A 180 -26.88 -24.09 0.80
CA ARG A 180 -28.24 -24.18 0.25
C ARG A 180 -28.22 -24.85 -1.12
N ALA A 181 -29.24 -25.63 -1.43
CA ALA A 181 -29.37 -26.27 -2.74
C ALA A 181 -30.09 -25.40 -3.79
N ARG A 182 -30.88 -24.41 -3.35
CA ARG A 182 -31.75 -23.61 -4.22
C ARG A 182 -31.37 -22.15 -4.14
N LEU A 183 -31.36 -21.50 -5.31
CA LEU A 183 -31.22 -20.06 -5.44
C LEU A 183 -32.29 -19.31 -4.62
N PRO A 184 -31.98 -18.10 -4.13
CA PRO A 184 -32.98 -17.18 -3.61
C PRO A 184 -34.09 -16.95 -4.64
N ARG A 185 -35.35 -16.82 -4.19
CA ARG A 185 -36.48 -16.56 -5.10
C ARG A 185 -36.43 -15.14 -5.67
N ASP A 186 -36.15 -14.18 -4.80
CA ASP A 186 -35.89 -12.79 -5.16
C ASP A 186 -34.39 -12.66 -5.38
N GLN A 187 -33.94 -12.77 -6.64
CA GLN A 187 -32.52 -12.73 -6.98
C GLN A 187 -31.99 -11.29 -7.04
N ASP A 188 -32.85 -10.30 -7.27
CA ASP A 188 -32.48 -8.88 -7.38
C ASP A 188 -31.96 -8.31 -6.05
N ALA A 189 -32.33 -8.94 -4.93
CA ALA A 189 -31.80 -8.63 -3.60
C ALA A 189 -30.39 -9.23 -3.32
N TRP A 190 -29.79 -9.95 -4.27
CA TRP A 190 -28.55 -10.72 -4.08
C TRP A 190 -27.50 -10.38 -5.13
N GLY A 191 -26.23 -10.37 -4.70
CA GLY A 191 -25.08 -10.47 -5.57
C GLY A 191 -24.57 -11.90 -5.60
N PHE A 192 -24.14 -12.38 -6.75
CA PHE A 192 -23.62 -13.72 -6.96
C PHE A 192 -22.15 -13.66 -7.36
N GLU A 193 -21.33 -14.45 -6.69
CA GLU A 193 -19.90 -14.61 -6.95
C GLU A 193 -19.60 -16.06 -7.27
N PHE A 194 -18.54 -16.32 -8.04
CA PHE A 194 -18.02 -17.68 -8.18
C PHE A 194 -17.39 -18.16 -6.87
N ALA A 195 -17.64 -19.42 -6.50
CA ALA A 195 -16.86 -20.07 -5.46
C ALA A 195 -15.61 -20.66 -6.12
N TRP A 196 -14.43 -20.07 -5.90
CA TRP A 196 -13.21 -20.51 -6.61
C TRP A 196 -12.59 -21.77 -6.03
N GLY A 197 -13.04 -22.22 -4.84
CA GLY A 197 -12.56 -23.44 -4.20
C GLY A 197 -11.11 -23.34 -3.74
N GLY A 198 -10.66 -22.12 -3.46
CA GLY A 198 -9.30 -21.83 -3.05
C GLY A 198 -9.09 -21.93 -1.54
N ARG A 199 -7.90 -21.52 -1.10
CA ARG A 199 -7.61 -21.33 0.31
C ARG A 199 -7.93 -19.89 0.69
N ARG A 200 -8.96 -19.70 1.53
CA ARG A 200 -9.31 -18.36 2.06
C ARG A 200 -8.14 -17.77 2.85
N MET A 201 -7.79 -16.54 2.51
CA MET A 201 -6.64 -15.83 3.06
C MET A 201 -6.94 -14.33 3.16
N PRO A 202 -7.53 -13.83 4.26
CA PRO A 202 -7.67 -12.38 4.47
C PRO A 202 -6.31 -11.67 4.44
N ALA A 203 -6.25 -10.50 3.83
CA ALA A 203 -5.05 -9.71 3.62
C ALA A 203 -5.13 -8.36 4.34
N TYR A 204 -4.22 -8.14 5.29
CA TYR A 204 -4.07 -6.92 6.06
C TYR A 204 -2.94 -6.12 5.43
N VAL A 205 -3.30 -5.05 4.73
CA VAL A 205 -2.37 -4.21 3.99
C VAL A 205 -2.15 -2.92 4.75
N GLU A 206 -0.91 -2.63 5.13
CA GLU A 206 -0.54 -1.39 5.79
C GLU A 206 0.92 -1.06 5.48
N GLY A 207 1.21 0.22 5.23
CA GLY A 207 2.58 0.67 4.98
C GLY A 207 3.26 -0.06 3.82
N GLY A 208 2.50 -0.37 2.77
CA GLY A 208 3.03 -1.05 1.59
C GLY A 208 3.33 -2.53 1.75
N ARG A 209 2.89 -3.14 2.85
CA ARG A 209 3.13 -4.55 3.16
C ARG A 209 1.82 -5.24 3.43
N THR A 210 1.77 -6.51 3.09
CA THR A 210 0.61 -7.36 3.38
C THR A 210 1.00 -8.45 4.36
N ARG A 211 0.19 -8.62 5.40
CA ARG A 211 0.13 -9.83 6.23
C ARG A 211 -1.11 -10.61 5.86
N PHE A 212 -1.05 -11.94 5.88
CA PHE A 212 -2.20 -12.79 5.64
C PHE A 212 -2.58 -13.57 6.90
N THR A 213 -3.86 -13.91 7.01
CA THR A 213 -4.34 -14.92 7.95
C THR A 213 -5.00 -16.09 7.21
N ASP A 214 -5.20 -17.21 7.88
CA ASP A 214 -6.10 -18.27 7.42
C ASP A 214 -7.56 -18.02 7.86
N ASP A 215 -8.44 -18.98 7.58
CA ASP A 215 -9.86 -18.99 7.96
C ASP A 215 -10.11 -19.07 9.48
N ARG A 216 -9.05 -19.25 10.27
CA ARG A 216 -9.07 -19.28 11.74
C ARG A 216 -8.34 -18.07 12.34
N GLY A 217 -8.00 -17.08 11.53
CA GLY A 217 -7.34 -15.85 11.97
C GLY A 217 -5.87 -16.03 12.35
N ARG A 218 -5.23 -17.15 11.98
CA ARG A 218 -3.81 -17.40 12.27
C ARG A 218 -2.96 -16.84 11.15
N ALA A 219 -1.83 -16.21 11.49
CA ALA A 219 -0.92 -15.67 10.49
C ALA A 219 -0.37 -16.77 9.56
N VAL A 220 -0.35 -16.50 8.26
CA VAL A 220 0.20 -17.38 7.23
C VAL A 220 1.05 -16.59 6.24
N ASP A 221 2.00 -17.25 5.60
CA ASP A 221 2.81 -16.64 4.56
C ASP A 221 2.04 -16.50 3.24
N GLY A 222 2.19 -15.35 2.58
CA GLY A 222 1.68 -15.14 1.23
C GLY A 222 2.57 -15.84 0.19
N PRO A 223 2.01 -16.56 -0.80
CA PRO A 223 2.79 -17.27 -1.80
C PRO A 223 3.57 -16.30 -2.70
N GLY A 224 4.76 -16.72 -3.16
CA GLY A 224 5.43 -16.12 -4.32
C GLY A 224 5.60 -14.60 -4.30
N GLY A 225 5.80 -13.97 -3.14
CA GLY A 225 5.91 -12.51 -3.03
C GLY A 225 4.60 -11.75 -3.34
N LEU A 226 3.45 -12.40 -3.20
CA LEU A 226 2.13 -11.77 -3.29
C LEU A 226 2.03 -10.61 -2.31
N GLY A 227 2.45 -10.81 -1.05
CA GLY A 227 2.26 -9.79 -0.01
C GLY A 227 3.02 -8.49 -0.23
N SER A 228 4.23 -8.56 -0.81
CA SER A 228 4.98 -7.34 -1.15
C SER A 228 4.37 -6.64 -2.36
N ARG A 229 3.92 -7.38 -3.38
CA ARG A 229 3.36 -6.80 -4.61
C ARG A 229 1.95 -6.22 -4.40
N LEU A 230 1.09 -6.93 -3.66
CA LEU A 230 -0.23 -6.43 -3.29
C LEU A 230 -0.10 -5.20 -2.37
N GLY A 231 0.78 -5.28 -1.38
CA GLY A 231 1.08 -4.14 -0.51
C GLY A 231 1.58 -2.93 -1.30
N ALA A 232 2.47 -3.13 -2.28
CA ALA A 232 2.91 -2.07 -3.19
C ALA A 232 1.75 -1.42 -3.94
N SER A 233 0.83 -2.23 -4.47
CA SER A 233 -0.28 -1.71 -5.29
C SER A 233 -1.23 -0.80 -4.53
N LEU A 234 -1.31 -0.95 -3.21
CA LEU A 234 -2.10 -0.10 -2.32
C LEU A 234 -1.26 1.03 -1.68
N GLY A 235 0.06 0.97 -1.78
CA GLY A 235 0.94 1.97 -1.18
C GLY A 235 0.78 2.05 0.34
N ALA A 236 0.72 3.27 0.90
CA ALA A 236 0.52 3.47 2.33
C ALA A 236 -0.94 3.33 2.79
N ARG A 237 -1.90 3.08 1.89
CA ARG A 237 -3.33 2.96 2.22
C ARG A 237 -3.56 1.72 3.10
N PRO A 238 -4.13 1.88 4.31
CA PRO A 238 -4.52 0.74 5.13
C PRO A 238 -5.79 0.09 4.55
N ALA A 239 -5.75 -1.24 4.38
CA ALA A 239 -6.91 -2.01 3.93
C ALA A 239 -6.95 -3.42 4.55
N LEU A 240 -8.15 -3.92 4.85
CA LEU A 240 -8.40 -5.33 5.13
C LEU A 240 -9.24 -5.91 3.98
N LEU A 241 -8.65 -6.83 3.23
CA LEU A 241 -9.29 -7.50 2.11
C LEU A 241 -9.65 -8.93 2.48
N ASP A 242 -10.84 -9.37 2.10
CA ASP A 242 -11.24 -10.78 2.17
C ASP A 242 -11.14 -11.41 0.78
N GLY A 243 -10.51 -12.58 0.72
CA GLY A 243 -10.14 -13.20 -0.53
C GLY A 243 -9.62 -14.62 -0.36
N GLU A 244 -9.35 -15.28 -1.48
CA GLU A 244 -8.81 -16.62 -1.50
C GLU A 244 -7.73 -16.81 -2.54
N LEU A 245 -6.79 -17.70 -2.26
CA LEU A 245 -5.81 -18.16 -3.22
C LEU A 245 -6.40 -19.35 -3.99
N ALA A 246 -6.72 -19.14 -5.26
CA ALA A 246 -7.34 -20.13 -6.13
C ALA A 246 -6.43 -20.50 -7.30
N THR A 247 -6.62 -21.70 -7.86
CA THR A 247 -5.93 -22.11 -9.09
C THR A 247 -6.81 -21.80 -10.29
N VAL A 248 -6.40 -20.81 -11.10
CA VAL A 248 -7.11 -20.42 -12.32
C VAL A 248 -6.16 -20.59 -13.51
N GLY A 249 -6.55 -21.40 -14.50
CA GLY A 249 -5.71 -21.67 -15.67
C GLY A 249 -4.34 -22.28 -15.32
N GLY A 250 -4.27 -23.08 -14.24
CA GLY A 250 -3.02 -23.68 -13.74
C GLY A 250 -2.08 -22.73 -13.00
N ARG A 251 -2.54 -21.51 -12.66
CA ARG A 251 -1.77 -20.52 -11.89
C ARG A 251 -2.48 -20.18 -10.59
N GLU A 252 -1.72 -19.97 -9.53
CA GLU A 252 -2.27 -19.41 -8.29
C GLU A 252 -2.55 -17.92 -8.46
N ILE A 253 -3.81 -17.54 -8.29
CA ILE A 253 -4.29 -16.16 -8.32
C ILE A 253 -5.00 -15.89 -7.01
N TYR A 254 -4.66 -14.77 -6.37
CA TYR A 254 -5.39 -14.27 -5.20
C TYR A 254 -6.64 -13.52 -5.64
N MET A 255 -7.80 -14.14 -5.45
CA MET A 255 -9.12 -13.60 -5.79
C MET A 255 -9.65 -12.80 -4.60
N VAL A 256 -9.79 -11.48 -4.76
CA VAL A 256 -10.30 -10.58 -3.72
C VAL A 256 -11.77 -10.34 -3.95
N TYR A 257 -12.62 -10.60 -2.96
CA TYR A 257 -14.08 -10.47 -3.13
C TYR A 257 -14.76 -9.53 -2.15
N ASP A 258 -14.09 -9.10 -1.07
CA ASP A 258 -14.64 -8.12 -0.13
C ASP A 258 -13.55 -7.18 0.41
N VAL A 259 -13.95 -6.01 0.87
CA VAL A 259 -13.12 -5.04 1.60
C VAL A 259 -13.81 -4.72 2.92
N LEU A 260 -13.14 -5.02 4.02
CA LEU A 260 -13.70 -4.99 5.37
C LEU A 260 -13.21 -3.79 6.18
N HIS A 261 -12.15 -3.15 5.71
CA HIS A 261 -11.60 -1.94 6.29
C HIS A 261 -10.84 -1.18 5.21
N LEU A 262 -11.01 0.14 5.14
CA LEU A 262 -10.37 0.96 4.11
C LEU A 262 -10.07 2.38 4.61
N ASP A 263 -8.86 2.87 4.39
CA ASP A 263 -8.45 4.25 4.71
C ASP A 263 -8.78 4.66 6.17
N GLY A 264 -8.68 3.70 7.10
CA GLY A 264 -9.01 3.92 8.51
C GLY A 264 -10.44 3.61 8.91
N ARG A 265 -11.33 3.19 8.01
CA ARG A 265 -12.74 2.96 8.34
C ARG A 265 -13.08 1.48 8.30
N PRO A 266 -13.62 0.89 9.39
CA PRO A 266 -14.24 -0.42 9.34
C PRO A 266 -15.49 -0.36 8.46
N LEU A 267 -15.62 -1.33 7.56
CA LEU A 267 -16.76 -1.44 6.64
C LEU A 267 -17.71 -2.57 7.06
N LEU A 268 -17.59 -3.10 8.27
CA LEU A 268 -18.37 -4.28 8.70
C LEU A 268 -19.88 -4.04 8.68
N ASP A 269 -20.33 -2.85 9.11
CA ASP A 269 -21.75 -2.46 9.08
C ASP A 269 -22.20 -1.90 7.71
N THR A 270 -21.27 -1.74 6.76
CA THR A 270 -21.56 -1.22 5.43
C THR A 270 -22.23 -2.32 4.58
N PRO A 271 -23.33 -2.02 3.85
CA PRO A 271 -23.97 -2.97 2.95
C PRO A 271 -22.99 -3.61 1.96
N TYR A 272 -23.16 -4.91 1.69
CA TYR A 272 -22.28 -5.67 0.77
C TYR A 272 -22.13 -5.01 -0.61
N ARG A 273 -23.20 -4.42 -1.17
CA ARG A 273 -23.13 -3.64 -2.41
C ARG A 273 -22.08 -2.54 -2.34
N ASP A 274 -22.14 -1.74 -1.28
CA ASP A 274 -21.27 -0.56 -1.14
C ASP A 274 -19.82 -0.99 -0.87
N ARG A 275 -19.60 -2.10 -0.16
CA ARG A 275 -18.26 -2.70 -0.02
C ARG A 275 -17.72 -3.20 -1.35
N ARG A 276 -18.56 -3.80 -2.20
CA ARG A 276 -18.16 -4.25 -3.54
C ARG A 276 -17.77 -3.09 -4.44
N GLU A 277 -18.55 -2.01 -4.44
CA GLU A 277 -18.22 -0.78 -5.17
C GLU A 277 -16.89 -0.18 -4.68
N ALA A 278 -16.71 -0.08 -3.35
CA ALA A 278 -15.45 0.38 -2.77
C ALA A 278 -14.25 -0.52 -3.13
N LEU A 279 -14.44 -1.84 -3.21
CA LEU A 279 -13.40 -2.77 -3.65
C LEU A 279 -13.08 -2.62 -5.15
N ASP A 280 -14.09 -2.47 -5.99
CA ASP A 280 -13.92 -2.28 -7.44
C ASP A 280 -13.16 -0.96 -7.72
N ASP A 281 -13.43 0.10 -6.95
CA ASP A 281 -12.73 1.40 -7.01
C ASP A 281 -11.24 1.33 -6.65
N LEU A 282 -10.81 0.30 -5.92
CA LEU A 282 -9.38 0.06 -5.67
C LEU A 282 -8.63 -0.41 -6.92
N GLY A 283 -9.35 -0.86 -7.95
CA GLY A 283 -8.75 -1.27 -9.22
C GLY A 283 -7.73 -2.40 -9.05
N LEU A 284 -7.94 -3.31 -8.09
CA LEU A 284 -6.99 -4.38 -7.80
C LEU A 284 -6.96 -5.38 -8.95
N SER A 285 -6.02 -5.18 -9.86
CA SER A 285 -5.75 -6.04 -11.02
C SER A 285 -4.24 -6.15 -11.21
N GLY A 286 -3.68 -7.28 -10.77
CA GLY A 286 -2.26 -7.54 -10.83
C GLY A 286 -1.91 -8.87 -11.50
N PRO A 287 -0.61 -9.19 -11.61
CA PRO A 287 -0.15 -10.40 -12.30
C PRO A 287 -0.54 -11.70 -11.59
N VAL A 288 -0.79 -11.64 -10.27
CA VAL A 288 -1.12 -12.81 -9.42
C VAL A 288 -2.25 -12.52 -8.43
N TRP A 289 -3.00 -11.44 -8.63
CA TRP A 289 -4.20 -11.13 -7.86
C TRP A 289 -5.21 -10.41 -8.74
N GLN A 290 -6.48 -10.55 -8.41
CA GLN A 290 -7.56 -9.94 -9.15
C GLN A 290 -8.76 -9.71 -8.24
N THR A 291 -9.47 -8.60 -8.45
CA THR A 291 -10.81 -8.41 -7.90
C THR A 291 -11.77 -9.41 -8.56
N ALA A 292 -12.32 -10.31 -7.76
CA ALA A 292 -13.27 -11.30 -8.24
C ALA A 292 -14.51 -10.60 -8.81
N PRO A 293 -15.01 -11.03 -9.98
CA PRO A 293 -16.27 -10.53 -10.52
C PRO A 293 -17.43 -10.90 -9.60
N TRP A 294 -18.44 -10.04 -9.58
CA TRP A 294 -19.69 -10.23 -8.89
C TRP A 294 -20.84 -9.76 -9.78
N PHE A 295 -22.01 -10.36 -9.61
CA PHE A 295 -23.17 -10.12 -10.47
C PHE A 295 -24.41 -9.88 -9.61
N PRO A 296 -24.96 -8.66 -9.56
CA PRO A 296 -26.27 -8.41 -8.96
C PRO A 296 -27.38 -9.09 -9.79
N GLY A 297 -28.18 -9.95 -9.18
CA GLY A 297 -29.19 -10.74 -9.89
C GLY A 297 -28.61 -11.86 -10.77
N ASP A 298 -29.46 -12.48 -11.60
CA ASP A 298 -29.10 -13.51 -12.60
C ASP A 298 -28.28 -14.70 -12.07
N GLY A 299 -28.51 -15.12 -10.83
CA GLY A 299 -27.80 -16.22 -10.18
C GLY A 299 -27.92 -17.57 -10.91
N ASP A 300 -28.99 -17.78 -11.69
CA ASP A 300 -29.10 -18.95 -12.58
C ASP A 300 -27.98 -18.97 -13.62
N ALA A 301 -27.72 -17.86 -14.31
CA ALA A 301 -26.68 -17.74 -15.33
C ALA A 301 -25.27 -17.85 -14.72
N VAL A 302 -25.06 -17.27 -13.53
CA VAL A 302 -23.77 -17.38 -12.82
C VAL A 302 -23.52 -18.82 -12.39
N ARG A 303 -24.55 -19.54 -11.91
CA ARG A 303 -24.42 -20.96 -11.55
C ARG A 303 -24.14 -21.84 -12.76
N GLU A 304 -24.85 -21.62 -13.87
CA GLU A 304 -24.59 -22.31 -15.14
C GLU A 304 -23.14 -22.09 -15.60
N ALA A 305 -22.65 -20.85 -15.57
CA ALA A 305 -21.25 -20.55 -15.89
C ALA A 305 -20.26 -21.22 -14.93
N ALA A 306 -20.59 -21.33 -13.64
CA ALA A 306 -19.78 -22.05 -12.66
C ALA A 306 -19.71 -23.55 -12.97
N GLU A 307 -20.83 -24.16 -13.36
CA GLU A 307 -20.92 -25.55 -13.80
C GLU A 307 -20.07 -25.83 -15.04
N GLU A 308 -20.19 -24.97 -16.07
CA GLU A 308 -19.44 -25.09 -17.32
C GLU A 308 -17.92 -24.98 -17.11
N GLN A 309 -17.50 -24.14 -16.16
CA GLN A 309 -16.10 -23.97 -15.78
C GLN A 309 -15.59 -25.00 -14.78
N GLY A 310 -16.45 -25.93 -14.33
CA GLY A 310 -16.09 -26.96 -13.35
C GLY A 310 -15.78 -26.40 -11.96
N LEU A 311 -16.30 -25.21 -11.63
CA LEU A 311 -16.15 -24.59 -10.32
C LEU A 311 -17.07 -25.30 -9.29
N PRO A 312 -16.69 -25.32 -7.99
CA PRO A 312 -17.50 -25.93 -6.93
C PRO A 312 -18.94 -25.43 -6.83
N GLY A 313 -19.18 -24.16 -7.18
CA GLY A 313 -20.48 -23.52 -7.02
C GLY A 313 -20.39 -22.01 -7.13
N ILE A 314 -21.40 -21.35 -6.58
CA ILE A 314 -21.46 -19.90 -6.43
C ILE A 314 -21.74 -19.54 -4.98
N VAL A 315 -21.41 -18.31 -4.59
CA VAL A 315 -21.80 -17.72 -3.32
C VAL A 315 -22.76 -16.58 -3.61
N ALA A 316 -24.00 -16.68 -3.11
CA ALA A 316 -24.96 -15.59 -3.14
C ALA A 316 -24.84 -14.79 -1.84
N LYS A 317 -24.71 -13.47 -1.92
CA LYS A 317 -24.63 -12.56 -0.78
C LYS A 317 -25.75 -11.53 -0.88
N ARG A 318 -26.51 -11.28 0.19
CA ARG A 318 -27.54 -10.22 0.17
C ARG A 318 -26.88 -8.86 -0.04
N LEU A 319 -27.44 -8.05 -0.93
CA LEU A 319 -26.87 -6.75 -1.29
C LEU A 319 -26.86 -5.76 -0.12
N ASP A 320 -27.84 -5.87 0.78
CA ASP A 320 -28.02 -5.01 1.94
C ASP A 320 -27.36 -5.55 3.22
N SER A 321 -26.71 -6.72 3.19
CA SER A 321 -26.21 -7.34 4.42
C SER A 321 -24.89 -6.74 4.90
N PRO A 322 -24.73 -6.56 6.23
CA PRO A 322 -23.43 -6.30 6.82
C PRO A 322 -22.51 -7.51 6.67
N TYR A 323 -21.24 -7.34 7.04
CA TYR A 323 -20.31 -8.43 7.26
C TYR A 323 -20.37 -8.86 8.72
N GLU A 324 -20.56 -10.15 8.99
CA GLU A 324 -20.68 -10.72 10.34
C GLU A 324 -19.46 -11.61 10.63
N PRO A 325 -18.37 -11.07 11.22
CA PRO A 325 -17.12 -11.82 11.39
C PRO A 325 -17.29 -13.10 12.23
N GLY A 326 -16.75 -14.21 11.73
CA GLY A 326 -16.72 -15.50 12.42
C GLY A 326 -18.04 -16.27 12.43
N GLU A 327 -19.13 -15.63 12.03
CA GLU A 327 -20.47 -16.22 12.01
C GLU A 327 -20.73 -16.99 10.72
N GLU A 328 -21.60 -18.01 10.82
CA GLU A 328 -22.26 -18.58 9.65
C GLU A 328 -23.61 -17.89 9.50
N SER A 329 -23.91 -17.35 8.33
CA SER A 329 -25.06 -16.45 8.15
C SER A 329 -25.83 -16.75 6.88
N GLY A 330 -27.16 -16.83 7.00
CA GLY A 330 -28.06 -17.04 5.87
C GLY A 330 -28.14 -15.86 4.90
N ALA A 331 -27.50 -14.73 5.20
CA ALA A 331 -27.24 -13.63 4.27
C ALA A 331 -26.19 -13.99 3.22
N TRP A 332 -25.35 -14.99 3.49
CA TRP A 332 -24.42 -15.59 2.54
C TRP A 332 -24.83 -17.04 2.30
N ARG A 333 -24.92 -17.46 1.04
CA ARG A 333 -25.37 -18.81 0.67
C ARG A 333 -24.42 -19.42 -0.32
N PHE A 334 -23.81 -20.53 0.07
CA PHE A 334 -23.07 -21.36 -0.86
C PHE A 334 -24.07 -22.27 -1.59
N LEU A 335 -24.03 -22.22 -2.91
CA LEU A 335 -24.89 -22.94 -3.82
C LEU A 335 -23.99 -23.84 -4.69
N PRO A 336 -23.97 -25.16 -4.46
CA PRO A 336 -23.18 -26.07 -5.28
C PRO A 336 -23.57 -25.99 -6.75
N SER A 337 -22.60 -26.23 -7.63
CA SER A 337 -22.81 -26.39 -9.07
C SER A 337 -23.67 -27.62 -9.40
N ARG A 338 -23.77 -28.63 -8.51
CA ARG A 338 -24.61 -29.83 -8.73
C ARG A 338 -25.27 -30.31 -7.45
#